data_AF-A0A0G4K2S8-F1
#
_entry.id   AF-A0A0G4K2S8-F1
#
_cell.length_a   1.000
_cell.length_b   1.000
_cell.length_c   1.000
_cell.angle_alpha   90.00
_cell.angle_beta   90.00
_cell.angle_gamma   90.00
#
_symmetry.space_group_name_H-M   'P 1'
#
loop_
_entity.id
_entity.type
_entity.pdbx_description
1 polymer ?
#
loop_
_entity_poly.entity_id
_entity_poly.type
_entity_poly.pdbx_seq_one_letter_code
_entity_poly.pdbx_strand_id
1 'polypeptide(L)' 'MIDTLLQHEGALYPFLNLAQLYEQQRWDDANIVIAHLNISEDIVIKMMGDAIQWTDEFQL' A
#
# COMPACT_ATOMS: atom_id res chain seq x y z
N MET A 1 -10.90 12.05 -7.17
CA MET A 1 -10.06 11.33 -6.18
C MET A 1 -10.26 9.82 -6.32
N ILE A 2 -11.50 9.32 -6.32
CA ILE A 2 -11.81 7.89 -6.58
C ILE A 2 -11.44 7.50 -8.03
N ASP A 3 -11.79 8.33 -9.02
CA ASP A 3 -11.49 8.04 -10.42
C ASP A 3 -9.98 7.91 -10.70
N THR A 4 -9.16 8.66 -9.95
CA THR A 4 -7.71 8.68 -10.08
C THR A 4 -7.09 7.35 -9.62
N LEU A 5 -7.64 6.75 -8.56
CA LEU A 5 -7.24 5.40 -8.10
C LEU A 5 -7.62 4.33 -9.13
N LEU A 6 -8.82 4.44 -9.72
CA LEU A 6 -9.29 3.52 -10.76
C LEU A 6 -8.50 3.64 -12.07
N GLN A 7 -7.93 4.81 -12.35
CA GLN A 7 -7.09 5.07 -13.52
C GLN A 7 -5.61 4.76 -13.29
N HIS A 8 -5.23 4.24 -12.12
CA HIS A 8 -3.83 3.99 -11.74
C HIS A 8 -2.98 5.27 -11.68
N GLU A 9 -3.59 6.37 -11.27
CA GLU A 9 -2.99 7.70 -11.28
C GLU A 9 -2.98 8.34 -9.88
N GLY A 10 -2.13 9.37 -9.74
CA GLY A 10 -2.08 10.21 -8.54
C GLY A 10 -1.26 9.63 -7.40
N ALA A 11 -1.02 10.47 -6.39
CA ALA A 11 -0.08 10.19 -5.30
C ALA A 11 -0.48 9.02 -4.39
N LEU A 12 -1.76 8.63 -4.38
CA LEU A 12 -2.26 7.54 -3.55
C LEU A 12 -2.18 6.18 -4.22
N TYR A 13 -2.16 6.13 -5.56
CA TYR A 13 -2.15 4.86 -6.29
C TYR A 13 -0.96 3.96 -5.95
N PRO A 14 0.29 4.44 -5.81
CA PRO A 14 1.41 3.58 -5.44
C PRO A 14 1.21 2.84 -4.11
N PHE A 15 0.52 3.45 -3.13
CA PHE A 15 0.22 2.81 -1.85
C PHE A 15 -0.87 1.74 -1.98
N LEU A 16 -1.91 2.00 -2.79
CA LEU A 16 -2.93 1.00 -3.11
C LEU A 16 -2.33 -0.18 -3.87
N ASN A 17 -1.50 0.10 -4.88
CA ASN A 17 -0.80 -0.93 -5.65
C ASN A 17 0.11 -1.77 -4.73
N LEU A 18 0.84 -1.12 -3.82
CA LEU A 18 1.68 -1.83 -2.84
C LEU A 18 0.85 -2.79 -1.99
N ALA A 19 -0.28 -2.36 -1.44
CA ALA A 19 -1.17 -3.23 -0.65
C ALA A 19 -1.66 -4.45 -1.47
N GLN A 20 -2.09 -4.24 -2.71
CA GLN A 20 -2.53 -5.32 -3.61
C GLN A 20 -1.43 -6.34 -3.92
N LEU A 21 -0.19 -5.88 -4.11
CA LEU A 21 0.94 -6.76 -4.38
C LEU A 21 1.29 -7.63 -3.16
N TYR A 22 1.18 -7.07 -1.95
CA TYR A 22 1.33 -7.83 -0.70
C TYR A 22 0.24 -8.89 -0.53
N GLU A 23 -1.03 -8.56 -0.80
CA GLU A 23 -2.14 -9.53 -0.78
C GLU A 23 -1.94 -10.68 -1.78
N GLN A 24 -1.37 -10.37 -2.95
CA GLN A 24 -1.10 -11.34 -4.02
C GLN A 24 0.24 -12.06 -3.88
N GLN A 25 1.03 -11.77 -2.83
CA GLN A 25 2.36 -12.32 -2.61
C GLN A 25 3.35 -12.06 -3.76
N ARG A 26 3.18 -10.95 -4.48
CA ARG A 26 4.04 -10.53 -5.60
C ARG A 26 5.22 -9.69 -5.11
N TRP A 27 6.16 -10.35 -4.42
CA TRP A 27 7.26 -9.69 -3.70
C TRP A 27 8.22 -8.90 -4.58
N ASP A 28 8.58 -9.43 -5.75
CA ASP A 28 9.49 -8.75 -6.68
C ASP A 28 8.90 -7.44 -7.18
N ASP A 29 7.61 -7.43 -7.49
CA ASP A 29 6.90 -6.23 -7.93
C ASP A 29 6.69 -5.24 -6.78
N ALA A 30 6.42 -5.74 -5.56
CA ALA A 30 6.31 -4.91 -4.37
C ALA A 30 7.61 -4.13 -4.11
N ASN A 31 8.76 -4.79 -4.24
CA ASN A 31 10.07 -4.16 -4.10
C ASN A 31 10.31 -3.02 -5.10
N ILE A 32 9.80 -3.14 -6.32
CA ILE A 32 9.86 -2.06 -7.32
C ILE A 32 9.05 -0.85 -6.86
N VAL A 33 7.85 -1.06 -6.32
CA VAL A 33 6.99 0.01 -5.82
C VAL A 33 7.58 0.67 -4.56
N ILE A 34 8.17 -0.11 -3.66
CA ILE A 34 8.88 0.40 -2.46
C ILE A 34 10.04 1.31 -2.86
N ALA A 35 10.85 0.87 -3.83
CA ALA A 35 11.94 1.67 -4.36
C ALA A 35 11.43 2.96 -5.03
N HIS A 36 10.32 2.89 -5.79
CA HIS A 36 9.68 4.05 -6.40
C HIS A 36 9.17 5.07 -5.37
N LEU A 37 8.60 4.58 -4.26
CA LEU A 37 8.12 5.39 -3.15
C LEU A 37 9.27 5.96 -2.30
N ASN A 38 10.49 5.48 -2.47
CA ASN A 38 11.66 5.84 -1.67
C ASN A 38 11.43 5.67 -0.15
N ILE A 39 10.82 4.54 0.22
CA ILE A 39 10.56 4.14 1.61
C ILE A 39 11.29 2.82 1.91
N SER A 40 11.57 2.56 3.19
CA SER A 40 12.11 1.26 3.62
C SER A 40 10.99 0.24 3.83
N GLU A 41 11.34 -1.04 3.77
CA GLU A 41 10.42 -2.14 4.09
C GLU A 41 9.87 -2.04 5.53
N ASP A 42 10.68 -1.58 6.49
CA ASP A 42 10.23 -1.30 7.88
C ASP A 42 9.06 -0.30 7.93
N ILE A 43 9.08 0.73 7.06
CA ILE A 43 7.99 1.70 6.96
C ILE A 43 6.74 1.00 6.41
N VAL A 44 6.89 0.12 5.43
CA VAL A 44 5.77 -0.63 4.85
C VAL A 44 5.12 -1.55 5.89
N ILE A 45 5.93 -2.29 6.65
CA ILE A 45 5.46 -3.15 7.74
C ILE A 45 4.69 -2.32 8.77
N LYS A 46 5.24 -1.17 9.16
CA LYS A 46 4.56 -0.25 10.08
C LYS A 46 3.23 0.25 9.51
N MET A 47 3.20 0.70 8.25
CA MET A 47 1.97 1.18 7.60
C MET A 47 0.89 0.11 7.52
N MET A 48 1.27 -1.15 7.24
CA MET A 48 0.32 -2.26 7.26
C MET A 48 -0.18 -2.56 8.68
N GLY A 49 0.70 -2.53 9.68
CA GLY A 49 0.30 -2.66 11.09
C GLY A 49 -0.68 -1.57 11.52
N ASP A 50 -0.37 -0.31 11.19
CA ASP A 50 -1.24 0.85 11.48
C ASP A 50 -2.60 0.70 10.77
N ALA A 51 -2.63 0.20 9.53
CA ALA A 51 -3.87 -0.02 8.78
C ALA A 51 -4.74 -1.15 9.37
N ILE A 52 -4.12 -2.25 9.83
CA ILE A 52 -4.81 -3.34 10.53
C ILE A 52 -5.40 -2.83 11.83
N GLN A 53 -4.60 -2.14 12.65
CA GLN A 53 -5.06 -1.56 13.91
C GLN A 53 -6.23 -0.59 13.68
N TRP A 54 -6.12 0.28 12.67
CA TRP A 54 -7.19 1.19 12.30
C TRP A 54 -8.48 0.45 11.91
N THR A 55 -8.36 -0.66 11.18
CA THR A 55 -9.52 -1.49 10.80
C THR A 55 -10.18 -2.14 12.01
N ASP A 56 -9.39 -2.61 12.97
CA ASP A 56 -9.90 -3.19 14.22
C ASP A 56 -10.63 -2.13 15.07
N GLU A 57 -10.10 -0.90 15.12
CA GLU A 57 -10.73 0.23 15.82
C GLU A 57 -12.01 0.73 15.13
N PHE A 58 -12.17 0.48 13.82
CA PHE A 58 -13.32 0.87 13.01
C PHE A 58 -14.47 -0.16 12.99
N GLN A 59 -14.36 -1.29 13.68
CA GLN A 59 -15.43 -2.29 13.81
C GLN A 59 -16.66 -1.67 14.52
N LEU A 60 -17.65 -1.26 13.72
CA LEU A 60 -19.04 -0.90 14.12
C LEU A 60 -19.92 -2.14 14.19
#